data_AF-N2A6M1-F1
#
_entry.id   AF-N2A6M1-F1
#
_cell.length_a   1.000
_cell.length_b   1.000
_cell.length_c   1.000
_cell.angle_alpha   90.00
_cell.angle_beta   90.00
_cell.angle_gamma   90.00
#
_symmetry.space_group_name_H-M   'P 1'
#
loop_
_entity.id
_entity.type
_entity.pdbx_description
1 polymer ?
#
loop_
_entity_poly.entity_id
_entity_poly.type
_entity_poly.pdbx_seq_one_letter_code
_entity_poly.pdbx_strand_id
1 'polypeptide(L)'
;MYIAEQMKNFSYFAEKDDMTHASDAIILICQETLMKPSEVLLEIKEASYRKKPADYRMAEKILRAMEESKPINYSHIRDYFKDAKHGIEEAMKSGNPALIRDYVMAIKLDMDQVLKELSL
;
A
#
# COMPACT_ATOMS: atom_id res chain seq x y z
N MET A 1 -16.51 15.25 -25.28
CA MET A 1 -16.67 14.30 -24.16
C MET A 1 -15.28 13.79 -23.79
N TYR A 2 -14.58 14.52 -22.91
CA TYR A 2 -13.14 14.36 -22.66
C TYR A 2 -12.79 13.02 -22.00
N ILE A 3 -13.64 12.53 -21.09
CA ILE A 3 -13.43 11.25 -20.38
C ILE A 3 -13.41 10.04 -21.34
N ALA A 4 -14.24 10.04 -22.39
CA ALA A 4 -14.27 8.93 -23.34
C ALA A 4 -13.01 8.84 -24.21
N GLU A 5 -12.34 9.97 -24.45
CA GLU A 5 -11.05 9.99 -25.12
C GLU A 5 -9.95 9.42 -24.21
N GLN A 6 -9.94 9.82 -22.93
CA GLN A 6 -8.97 9.26 -21.98
C GLN A 6 -9.20 7.77 -21.70
N MET A 7 -10.44 7.31 -21.67
CA MET A 7 -10.74 5.88 -21.58
C MET A 7 -10.29 5.09 -22.82
N LYS A 8 -10.33 5.69 -24.02
CA LYS A 8 -9.77 5.08 -25.23
C LYS A 8 -8.25 5.01 -25.15
N ASN A 9 -7.60 6.08 -24.70
CA ASN A 9 -6.14 6.10 -24.51
C ASN A 9 -5.72 5.05 -23.49
N PHE A 10 -6.41 4.96 -22.36
CA PHE A 10 -6.18 3.89 -21.37
C PHE A 10 -6.30 2.50 -22.01
N SER A 11 -7.39 2.22 -22.74
CA SER A 11 -7.59 0.92 -23.41
C SER A 11 -6.45 0.63 -24.39
N TYR A 12 -6.05 1.61 -25.20
CA TYR A 12 -4.97 1.48 -26.17
C TYR A 12 -3.64 1.11 -25.51
N PHE A 13 -3.26 1.82 -24.43
CA PHE A 13 -2.02 1.53 -23.72
C PHE A 13 -2.08 0.23 -22.91
N ALA A 14 -3.27 -0.14 -22.40
CA ALA A 14 -3.49 -1.43 -21.76
C ALA A 14 -3.26 -2.60 -22.72
N GLU A 15 -3.68 -2.49 -23.99
CA GLU A 15 -3.43 -3.50 -25.03
C GLU A 15 -1.93 -3.63 -25.38
N LYS A 16 -1.16 -2.56 -25.19
CA LYS A 16 0.30 -2.54 -25.42
C LYS A 16 1.12 -2.93 -24.18
N ASP A 17 0.46 -3.21 -23.04
CA ASP A 17 1.08 -3.38 -21.72
C ASP A 17 1.95 -2.17 -21.29
N ASP A 18 1.62 -0.97 -21.77
CA ASP A 18 2.32 0.28 -21.44
C ASP A 18 1.72 0.94 -20.21
N MET A 19 2.24 0.57 -19.04
CA MET A 19 1.72 1.02 -17.75
C MET A 19 1.91 2.53 -17.53
N THR A 20 2.98 3.12 -18.05
CA THR A 20 3.29 4.54 -17.85
C THR A 20 2.24 5.41 -18.52
N HIS A 21 2.01 5.21 -19.82
CA HIS A 21 1.02 6.00 -20.55
C HIS A 21 -0.42 5.65 -20.16
N ALA A 22 -0.69 4.40 -19.75
CA ALA A 22 -1.97 4.06 -19.13
C ALA A 22 -2.20 4.84 -17.83
N SER A 23 -1.16 5.02 -17.00
CA SER A 23 -1.24 5.80 -15.76
C SER A 23 -1.46 7.29 -16.03
N ASP A 24 -0.83 7.84 -17.08
CA ASP A 24 -1.08 9.24 -17.51
C ASP A 24 -2.55 9.44 -17.89
N ALA A 25 -3.15 8.49 -18.62
CA ALA A 25 -4.58 8.55 -18.95
C ALA A 25 -5.45 8.52 -17.68
N ILE A 26 -5.08 7.75 -16.65
CA ILE A 26 -5.77 7.74 -15.36
C ILE A 26 -5.68 9.10 -14.67
N ILE A 27 -4.51 9.76 -14.67
CA ILE A 27 -4.35 11.09 -14.07
C ILE A 27 -5.31 12.08 -14.74
N LEU A 28 -5.41 12.05 -16.06
CA LEU A 28 -6.34 12.91 -16.81
C LEU A 28 -7.81 12.59 -16.48
N ILE A 29 -8.17 11.31 -16.35
CA ILE A 29 -9.52 10.92 -15.90
C ILE A 29 -9.80 11.44 -14.49
N CYS A 30 -8.84 11.36 -13.58
CA CYS A 30 -8.98 11.86 -12.21
C CYS A 30 -9.21 13.37 -12.17
N GLN A 31 -8.53 14.14 -13.03
CA GLN A 31 -8.71 15.59 -13.12
C GLN A 31 -10.12 15.98 -13.59
N GLU A 32 -10.68 15.22 -14.53
CA GLU A 32 -12.03 15.46 -15.06
C GLU A 32 -13.15 15.00 -14.12
N THR A 33 -12.93 13.89 -13.39
CA THR A 33 -13.94 13.27 -12.51
C THR A 33 -13.85 13.72 -11.06
N LEU A 34 -12.72 14.31 -10.65
CA LEU A 34 -12.35 14.60 -9.27
C LEU A 34 -12.27 13.36 -8.36
N MET A 35 -12.28 12.16 -8.94
CA MET A 35 -12.12 10.91 -8.21
C MET A 35 -10.65 10.64 -7.89
N LYS A 36 -10.39 9.86 -6.84
CA LYS A 36 -9.03 9.39 -6.55
C LYS A 36 -8.62 8.33 -7.58
N PRO A 37 -7.31 8.23 -7.91
CA PRO A 37 -6.83 7.22 -8.85
C PRO A 37 -7.24 5.79 -8.50
N SER A 38 -7.25 5.43 -7.21
CA SER A 38 -7.70 4.10 -6.77
C SER A 38 -9.17 3.83 -7.07
N GLU A 39 -10.03 4.84 -6.95
CA GLU A 39 -11.47 4.71 -7.21
C GLU A 39 -11.72 4.54 -8.71
N VAL A 40 -11.06 5.37 -9.53
CA VAL A 40 -11.11 5.27 -11.01
C VAL A 40 -10.65 3.89 -11.48
N LEU A 41 -9.52 3.39 -10.96
CA LEU A 41 -8.99 2.08 -11.34
C LEU A 41 -9.92 0.93 -10.92
N LEU A 42 -10.58 1.03 -9.75
CA LEU A 42 -11.57 0.05 -9.31
C LEU A 42 -12.78 0.03 -10.25
N GLU A 43 -13.32 1.19 -10.62
CA GLU A 43 -14.44 1.28 -11.55
C GLU A 43 -14.08 0.71 -12.93
N ILE A 44 -12.89 1.04 -13.45
CA ILE A 44 -12.40 0.49 -14.73
C ILE A 44 -12.30 -1.03 -14.64
N LYS A 45 -11.73 -1.56 -13.55
CA LYS A 45 -11.59 -3.00 -13.32
C LYS A 45 -12.95 -3.69 -13.27
N GLU A 46 -13.93 -3.14 -12.56
CA GLU A 46 -15.30 -3.66 -12.49
C GLU A 46 -15.99 -3.61 -13.86
N ALA A 47 -15.93 -2.47 -14.55
CA ALA A 47 -16.56 -2.28 -15.87
C ALA A 47 -15.94 -3.20 -16.96
N SER A 48 -14.66 -3.49 -16.83
CA SER A 48 -13.88 -4.30 -17.79
C SER A 48 -13.91 -5.79 -17.49
N TYR A 49 -14.43 -6.21 -16.33
CA TYR A 49 -14.47 -7.61 -15.92
C TYR A 49 -15.12 -8.49 -16.99
N ARG A 50 -14.35 -9.46 -17.50
CA ARG A 50 -14.70 -10.39 -18.60
C ARG A 50 -14.98 -9.76 -19.97
N LYS A 51 -15.08 -8.44 -20.09
CA LYS A 51 -15.36 -7.72 -21.35
C LYS A 51 -14.10 -7.21 -22.02
N LYS A 52 -13.15 -6.70 -21.23
CA LYS A 52 -11.89 -6.13 -21.69
C LYS A 52 -10.74 -6.61 -20.80
N PRO A 53 -10.18 -7.79 -21.10
CA PRO A 53 -9.14 -8.38 -20.25
C PRO A 53 -7.86 -7.53 -20.13
N ALA A 54 -7.52 -6.76 -21.18
CA ALA A 54 -6.36 -5.86 -21.15
C ALA A 54 -6.55 -4.74 -20.13
N ASP A 55 -7.66 -3.99 -20.23
CA ASP A 55 -8.04 -2.92 -19.31
C ASP A 55 -8.09 -3.42 -17.86
N TYR A 56 -8.72 -4.59 -17.62
CA TYR A 56 -8.80 -5.21 -16.30
C TYR A 56 -7.41 -5.46 -15.70
N ARG A 57 -6.51 -6.11 -16.47
CA ARG A 57 -5.16 -6.45 -16.00
C ARG A 57 -4.32 -5.20 -15.76
N MET A 58 -4.42 -4.20 -16.64
CA MET A 58 -3.68 -2.95 -16.50
C MET A 58 -4.15 -2.18 -15.25
N ALA A 59 -5.47 -2.09 -15.02
CA ALA A 59 -6.01 -1.46 -13.84
C ALA A 59 -5.55 -2.17 -12.54
N GLU A 60 -5.54 -3.51 -12.53
CA GLU A 60 -5.00 -4.29 -11.41
C GLU A 60 -3.50 -4.06 -11.20
N LYS A 61 -2.71 -3.98 -12.27
CA LYS A 61 -1.26 -3.76 -12.22
C LYS A 61 -0.93 -2.39 -11.60
N ILE A 62 -1.64 -1.34 -12.03
CA ILE A 62 -1.45 0.01 -11.49
C ILE A 62 -1.87 0.07 -10.02
N LEU A 63 -3.00 -0.56 -9.64
CA LEU A 63 -3.43 -0.64 -8.23
C LEU A 63 -2.38 -1.29 -7.33
N ARG A 64 -1.79 -2.42 -7.77
CA ARG A 64 -0.72 -3.09 -7.01
C ARG A 64 0.52 -2.21 -6.86
N ALA A 65 0.95 -1.53 -7.93
CA ALA A 65 2.06 -0.60 -7.86
C ALA A 65 1.79 0.58 -6.91
N MET A 66 0.53 1.03 -6.81
CA MET A 66 0.11 2.04 -5.82
C MET A 66 0.13 1.50 -4.37
N GLU A 67 -0.17 0.22 -4.16
CA GLU A 67 -0.09 -0.42 -2.85
C GLU A 67 1.36 -0.65 -2.41
N GLU A 68 2.21 -1.12 -3.31
CA GLU A 68 3.65 -1.35 -3.10
C GLU A 68 4.43 -0.06 -2.86
N SER A 69 3.97 1.06 -3.44
CA SER A 69 4.58 2.39 -3.23
C SER A 69 4.08 3.11 -1.98
N LYS A 70 3.14 2.54 -1.19
CA LYS A 70 2.83 3.09 0.13
C LYS A 70 4.09 2.98 1.00
N PRO A 71 4.68 4.11 1.44
CA PRO A 71 5.86 4.03 2.28
C PRO A 71 5.50 3.28 3.56
N ILE A 72 6.31 2.26 3.90
CA ILE A 72 6.30 1.67 5.23
C ILE A 72 6.34 2.82 6.22
N ASN A 73 5.36 2.89 7.13
CA ASN A 73 5.31 3.97 8.10
C ASN A 73 6.40 3.77 9.17
N TYR A 74 7.63 4.18 8.85
CA TYR A 74 8.79 4.09 9.74
C TYR A 74 8.63 4.92 11.02
N SER A 75 7.66 5.84 11.10
CA SER A 75 7.41 6.61 12.32
C SER A 75 6.86 5.71 13.43
N HIS A 76 5.92 4.82 13.11
CA HIS A 76 5.41 3.82 14.06
C HIS A 76 6.51 2.88 14.54
N ILE A 77 7.40 2.45 13.64
CA ILE A 77 8.56 1.60 13.99
C ILE A 77 9.50 2.35 14.93
N ARG A 78 9.81 3.62 14.64
CA ARG A 78 10.70 4.43 15.48
C ARG A 78 10.11 4.67 16.86
N ASP A 79 8.82 4.96 16.96
CA ASP A 79 8.17 5.22 18.24
C ASP A 79 8.03 3.93 19.05
N TYR A 80 7.72 2.80 18.40
CA TYR A 80 7.78 1.48 19.02
C TYR A 80 9.16 1.16 19.62
N PHE A 81 10.25 1.45 18.90
CA PHE A 81 11.61 1.25 19.45
C PHE A 81 11.92 2.17 20.64
N LYS A 82 11.39 3.40 20.67
CA LYS A 82 11.55 4.29 21.83
C LYS A 82 10.82 3.74 23.04
N ASP A 83 9.59 3.26 22.86
CA ASP A 83 8.76 2.72 23.94
C ASP A 83 9.35 1.41 24.48
N ALA A 84 9.83 0.54 23.59
CA ALA A 84 10.54 -0.68 23.96
C ALA A 84 11.81 -0.37 24.78
N LYS A 85 12.61 0.62 24.34
CA LYS A 85 13.80 1.06 25.07
C LYS A 85 13.43 1.61 26.45
N HIS A 86 12.45 2.49 26.52
CA HIS A 86 12.02 3.09 27.79
C HIS A 86 11.51 2.01 28.76
N GLY A 87 10.69 1.09 28.29
CA GLY A 87 10.17 0.01 29.12
C GLY A 87 11.24 -0.98 29.60
N ILE A 88 12.27 -1.27 28.78
CA ILE A 88 13.44 -2.04 29.24
C ILE A 88 14.19 -1.27 30.33
N GLU A 89 14.42 0.03 30.16
CA GLU A 89 15.10 0.87 31.16
C GLU A 89 14.33 0.88 32.50
N GLU A 90 13.01 0.99 32.47
CA GLU A 90 12.17 0.88 33.68
C GLU A 90 12.18 -0.54 34.28
N ALA A 91 12.10 -1.58 33.46
CA ALA A 91 12.18 -2.96 33.92
C ALA A 91 13.52 -3.25 34.60
N MET A 92 14.63 -2.70 34.09
CA MET A 92 15.95 -2.84 34.72
C MET A 92 16.02 -2.19 36.11
N LYS A 93 15.31 -1.07 36.35
CA LYS A 93 15.26 -0.42 37.67
C LYS A 93 14.65 -1.32 38.74
N SER A 94 13.79 -2.27 38.36
CA SER A 94 13.18 -3.22 39.29
C SER A 94 14.18 -4.22 39.89
N GLY A 95 15.32 -4.45 39.23
CA GLY A 95 16.28 -5.49 39.61
C GLY A 95 15.73 -6.91 39.53
N ASN A 96 14.53 -7.13 38.97
CA ASN A 96 13.86 -8.43 38.89
C ASN A 96 14.14 -9.10 37.53
N PRO A 97 14.95 -10.17 37.47
CA PRO A 97 15.29 -10.84 36.22
C PRO A 97 14.09 -11.45 35.49
N ALA A 98 13.06 -11.88 36.22
CA ALA A 98 11.84 -12.44 35.62
C ALA A 98 11.07 -11.35 34.87
N LEU A 99 10.90 -10.17 35.49
CA LEU A 99 10.23 -9.02 34.89
C LEU A 99 10.95 -8.55 33.62
N ILE A 100 12.28 -8.48 33.66
CA ILE A 100 13.11 -8.10 32.51
C ILE A 100 12.94 -9.11 31.37
N ARG A 101 12.98 -10.41 31.69
CA ARG A 101 12.79 -11.48 30.70
C ARG A 101 11.41 -11.41 30.05
N ASP A 102 10.37 -11.25 30.85
CA ASP A 102 8.98 -11.21 30.36
C ASP A 102 8.76 -9.99 29.44
N TYR A 103 9.35 -8.84 29.79
CA TYR A 103 9.29 -7.63 28.95
C TYR A 103 10.02 -7.82 27.61
N VAL A 104 11.22 -8.43 27.64
CA VAL A 104 11.97 -8.75 26.40
C VAL A 104 11.20 -9.74 25.52
N MET A 105 10.51 -10.71 26.12
CA MET A 105 9.66 -11.65 25.37
C MET A 105 8.45 -10.95 24.74
N ALA A 106 7.81 -10.01 25.43
CA ALA A 106 6.71 -9.23 24.88
C ALA A 106 7.15 -8.39 23.67
N ILE A 107 8.28 -7.68 23.77
CA ILE A 107 8.84 -6.91 22.65
C ILE A 107 9.10 -7.80 21.44
N LYS A 108 9.60 -9.03 21.66
CA LYS A 108 9.88 -9.97 20.57
C LYS A 108 8.60 -10.40 19.85
N LEU A 109 7.54 -10.73 20.59
CA LEU A 109 6.25 -11.13 20.01
C LEU A 109 5.64 -10.00 19.17
N ASP A 110 5.68 -8.78 19.69
CA ASP A 110 5.20 -7.59 18.99
C ASP A 110 6.03 -7.30 17.73
N MET A 111 7.36 -7.48 17.78
CA MET A 111 8.23 -7.37 16.59
C MET A 111 7.92 -8.44 15.53
N ASP A 112 7.71 -9.70 15.94
CA ASP A 112 7.35 -10.79 15.01
C ASP A 112 6.01 -10.49 14.32
N GLN A 113 5.06 -9.87 15.04
CA GLN A 113 3.80 -9.44 14.46
C GLN A 113 3.95 -8.29 13.47
N VAL A 114 4.78 -7.29 13.79
CA VAL A 114 5.10 -6.19 12.86
C VAL A 114 5.78 -6.73 11.58
N LEU A 115 6.72 -7.65 11.70
CA LEU A 115 7.39 -8.26 10.54
C LEU A 115 6.40 -9.03 9.65
N LYS A 116 5.46 -9.76 10.25
CA LYS A 116 4.39 -10.47 9.54
C LYS A 116 3.46 -9.52 8.78
N GLU A 117 3.12 -8.38 9.38
CA GLU A 117 2.29 -7.35 8.73
C GLU A 117 3.02 -6.64 7.59
N LEU A 118 4.35 -6.52 7.68
CA LEU A 118 5.19 -5.92 6.64
C LEU A 118 5.50 -6.85 5.46
N SER A 119 5.05 -8.11 5.49
CA SER A 119 5.32 -9.09 4.43
C SER A 119 6.81 -9.27 4.11
N LEU A 120 7.66 -9.35 5.15
CA LEU A 120 9.05 -9.80 5.08
C LEU A 120 9.17 -11.27 5.51
#